data_AF-A0A937B672-F1
#
_entry.id   AF-A0A937B672-F1
#
_cell.length_a   1.000
_cell.length_b   1.000
_cell.length_c   1.000
_cell.angle_alpha   90.00
_cell.angle_beta   90.00
_cell.angle_gamma   90.00
#
_symmetry.space_group_name_H-M   'P 1'
#
loop_
_entity.id
_entity.type
_entity.pdbx_description
1 polymer ?
#
loop_
_entity_poly.entity_id
_entity_poly.type
_entity_poly.pdbx_seq_one_letter_code
_entity_poly.pdbx_strand_id
1 'polypeptide(L)' 'PPPMGQARVRLLSIDGVDLQACGGTHVATTAEIGRVECTKIENKGKMNRRFVIALA' A
#
# COMPACT_ATOMS: atom_id res chain seq x y z
N PRO A 1 -8.36 2.54 13.98
CA PRO A 1 -7.32 2.60 15.04
C PRO A 1 -6.42 1.35 15.01
N PRO A 2 -5.09 1.50 15.10
CA PRO A 2 -4.21 0.35 15.28
C PRO A 2 -4.62 -0.40 16.57
N PRO A 3 -4.53 -1.74 16.61
CA PRO A 3 -4.92 -2.50 17.78
C PRO A 3 -4.09 -2.06 18.99
N MET A 4 -4.72 -1.31 19.89
CA MET A 4 -4.12 -0.91 21.16
C MET A 4 -4.12 -2.13 22.07
N GLY A 5 -2.94 -2.69 22.37
CA GLY A 5 -2.80 -3.80 23.32
C GLY A 5 -2.03 -5.03 22.84
N GLN A 6 -1.53 -5.09 21.61
CA GLN A 6 -0.55 -6.11 21.21
C GLN A 6 0.88 -5.61 21.47
N ALA A 7 1.69 -6.40 22.17
CA ALA A 7 3.06 -6.03 22.52
C ALA A 7 4.00 -5.86 21.31
N ARG A 8 3.62 -6.38 20.13
CA ARG A 8 4.40 -6.32 18.89
C ARG A 8 3.47 -6.07 17.69
N VAL A 9 3.84 -5.12 16.84
CA VAL A 9 3.14 -4.80 15.59
C VAL A 9 4.02 -5.23 14.41
N ARG A 10 3.45 -5.93 13.43
CA ARG A 10 4.16 -6.27 12.20
C ARG A 10 4.24 -5.05 11.29
N LEU A 11 5.47 -4.70 10.92
CA LEU A 11 5.74 -3.64 9.95
C LEU A 11 6.19 -4.25 8.61
N LEU A 12 5.74 -3.65 7.52
CA LEU A 12 6.23 -3.85 6.17
C LEU A 12 7.04 -2.61 5.79
N SER A 13 8.28 -2.81 5.37
CA SER A 13 9.15 -1.73 4.91
C SER A 13 9.53 -1.97 3.46
N ILE A 14 9.43 -0.91 2.66
CA ILE A 14 10.04 -0.80 1.35
C ILE A 14 11.12 0.27 1.50
N ASP A 15 12.39 -0.15 1.37
CA ASP A 15 13.53 0.72 1.67
C ASP A 15 13.50 2.01 0.83
N GLY A 16 13.69 3.14 1.50
CA GLY A 16 13.61 4.48 0.90
C GLY A 16 12.23 4.92 0.38
N VAL A 17 11.17 4.11 0.53
CA VAL A 17 9.83 4.41 -0.01
C VAL A 17 8.78 4.54 1.08
N ASP A 18 8.56 3.49 1.88
CA ASP A 18 7.47 3.50 2.86
C ASP A 18 7.70 2.50 4.01
N LEU A 19 7.04 2.77 5.15
CA LEU A 19 7.01 1.91 6.33
C LEU A 19 5.59 1.88 6.90
N GLN A 20 4.93 0.72 6.83
CA GLN A 20 3.52 0.58 7.22
C GLN A 20 3.30 -0.57 8.19
N ALA A 21 2.33 -0.41 9.09
CA ALA A 21 1.82 -1.52 9.90
C ALA A 21 0.83 -2.36 9.07
N CYS A 22 1.25 -3.55 8.64
CA CYS A 22 0.44 -4.42 7.78
C CYS A 22 0.53 -5.90 8.21
N GLY A 23 -0.62 -6.57 8.26
CA GLY A 23 -0.74 -8.01 8.58
C GLY A 23 -0.94 -8.91 7.35
N GLY A 24 -0.92 -8.37 6.13
CA GLY A 24 -1.19 -9.13 4.90
C GLY A 24 -0.02 -9.96 4.40
N THR A 25 -0.30 -10.84 3.42
CA THR A 25 0.71 -11.58 2.66
C THR A 25 1.26 -10.70 1.55
N HIS A 26 2.59 -10.61 1.44
CA HIS A 26 3.28 -9.78 0.45
C HIS A 26 4.23 -10.64 -0.38
N VAL A 27 4.50 -10.17 -1.60
CA VAL A 27 5.61 -10.64 -2.44
C VAL A 27 6.95 -10.34 -1.76
N ALA A 28 8.01 -11.07 -2.14
CA ALA A 28 9.32 -10.86 -1.53
C ALA A 28 10.01 -9.59 -2.04
N THR A 29 9.75 -9.20 -3.29
CA THR A 29 10.35 -8.04 -3.95
C THR A 29 9.34 -7.25 -4.77
N THR A 30 9.56 -5.95 -4.97
CA THR A 30 8.69 -5.10 -5.81
C THR A 30 8.72 -5.51 -7.28
N ALA A 31 9.79 -6.17 -7.73
CA ALA A 31 9.93 -6.68 -9.10
C ALA A 31 8.89 -7.76 -9.45
N GLU A 32 8.42 -8.54 -8.46
CA GLU A 32 7.40 -9.57 -8.65
C GLU A 32 6.02 -8.99 -9.02
N ILE A 33 5.77 -7.72 -8.69
CA ILE A 33 4.51 -7.04 -9.04
C ILE A 33 4.44 -6.79 -10.57
N GLY A 34 5.60 -6.63 -11.22
CA GLY A 34 5.66 -6.32 -12.65
C GLY A 34 5.18 -4.89 -12.96
N ARG A 35 4.52 -4.73 -14.11
CA ARG A 35 4.11 -3.42 -14.60
C ARG A 35 2.81 -2.98 -13.95
N VAL A 36 2.77 -1.71 -13.53
CA VAL A 36 1.63 -1.10 -12.85
C VAL A 36 1.09 0.05 -13.70
N GLU A 37 -0.23 0.09 -13.90
CA GLU A 37 -0.89 1.12 -14.70
C GLU A 37 -2.00 1.83 -13.90
N CYS A 38 -2.06 3.16 -13.97
CA CYS A 38 -3.17 3.93 -13.41
C CYS A 38 -4.29 4.07 -14.45
N THR A 39 -5.36 3.29 -14.28
CA THR A 39 -6.44 3.19 -15.28
C THR A 39 -7.48 4.29 -15.12
N LYS A 40 -7.64 4.85 -13.92
CA LYS A 40 -8.62 5.91 -13.65
C LYS A 40 -8.21 6.74 -12.45
N ILE A 41 -8.48 8.05 -12.51
CA ILE A 41 -8.35 8.96 -11.38
C ILE A 41 -9.71 9.63 -11.14
N GLU A 42 -10.26 9.45 -9.96
CA GLU A 42 -11.53 10.04 -9.56
C GLU A 42 -11.32 11.11 -8.48
N ASN A 43 -11.98 12.27 -8.64
CA ASN A 43 -12.04 13.28 -7.59
C ASN A 43 -13.13 12.89 -6.57
N LYS A 44 -12.76 12.76 -5.29
CA LYS A 44 -13.68 12.44 -4.17
C LYS A 44 -13.81 13.62 -3.19
N GLY A 45 -13.48 14.84 -3.63
CA GLY A 45 -13.60 16.07 -2.86
C GLY A 45 -12.32 16.90 -2.89
N LYS A 46 -12.35 18.07 -2.22
CA LYS A 46 -11.31 19.10 -2.30
C LYS A 46 -9.87 18.60 -2.09
N MET A 47 -9.68 17.60 -1.22
CA MET A 47 -8.36 17.05 -0.87
C MET A 47 -8.15 15.58 -1.23
N ASN A 48 -9.20 14.89 -1.68
CA ASN A 48 -9.16 13.44 -1.85
C ASN A 48 -9.26 13.06 -3.32
N ARG A 49 -8.23 12.38 -3.83
CA ARG A 49 -8.22 11.73 -5.13
C ARG A 49 -8.13 10.23 -4.95
N ARG A 50 -8.91 9.48 -5.72
CA ARG A 50 -8.84 8.02 -5.77
C ARG A 50 -8.16 7.60 -7.06
N PHE A 51 -7.04 6.92 -6.92
CA PHE A 51 -6.33 6.29 -8.02
C PHE A 51 -6.79 4.84 -8.13
N VAL A 52 -7.22 4.43 -9.32
CA VAL A 52 -7.50 3.03 -9.65
C VAL A 52 -6.28 2.50 -10.39
N ILE A 53 -5.73 1.40 -9.89
CA ILE A 53 -4.48 0.81 -10.36
C ILE A 53 -4.77 -0.61 -10.87
N ALA A 54 -4.17 -0.97 -12.00
CA ALA A 54 -4.16 -2.33 -12.54
C ALA A 54 -2.73 -2.88 -12.55
N LEU A 55 -2.61 -4.19 -12.38
CA LEU A 55 -1.38 -4.93 -12.64
C LEU A 55 -1.49 -5.51 -14.05
N ALA A 56 -0.45 -5.31 -14.86
CA ALA A 56 -0.43 -5.71 -16.27
C ALA A 56 0.28 -7.04 -16.49
#